data_AF-A0A2N7DAP0-F1
#
_entry.id   AF-A0A2N7DAP0-F1
#
_cell.length_a   1.000
_cell.length_b   1.000
_cell.length_c   1.000
_cell.angle_alpha   90.00
_cell.angle_beta   90.00
_cell.angle_gamma   90.00
#
_symmetry.space_group_name_H-M   'P 1'
#
loop_
_entity.id
_entity.type
_entity.pdbx_description
1 polymer ?
#
loop_
_entity_poly.entity_id
_entity_poly.type
_entity_poly.pdbx_seq_one_letter_code
_entity_poly.pdbx_strand_id
1 'polypeptide(L)'
;MQNSKALTKVAASFALLSSFSLPMASAAELDISIVNATNGLYFTPVLIAAHDSDTYLFRTGESASDELKAMAEGGDISGLSSIVANVGGVVVENPAGGILDPGSTASTSIDTGTHQYLSLSAMLLPTNDGFVGLDSWMIPSTAGTYTITLNGYDAGTEANDELKGSMPAPPFITFGSGGTGVETTLTNDTVHIHPGNLGDSDATGGISDLDASAHRWLNPVAIVTITVK
;
A
#
# COMPACT_ATOMS: atom_id res chain seq x y z
N MET A 1 -32.88 -24.79 -73.63
CA MET A 1 -33.55 -24.84 -72.30
C MET A 1 -33.07 -26.13 -71.63
N GLN A 2 -31.83 -26.14 -71.11
CA GLN A 2 -31.48 -25.90 -69.70
C GLN A 2 -32.34 -26.70 -68.71
N ASN A 3 -31.75 -27.73 -68.11
CA ASN A 3 -31.88 -27.99 -66.68
C ASN A 3 -30.62 -28.70 -66.18
N SER A 4 -29.92 -28.01 -65.29
CA SER A 4 -28.59 -28.35 -64.78
C SER A 4 -28.67 -29.44 -63.70
N LYS A 5 -27.66 -30.31 -63.68
CA LYS A 5 -27.39 -31.21 -62.55
C LYS A 5 -26.78 -30.36 -61.43
N ALA A 6 -27.49 -30.21 -60.32
CA ALA A 6 -26.97 -29.55 -59.12
C ALA A 6 -26.04 -30.53 -58.37
N LEU A 7 -24.75 -30.17 -58.26
CA LEU A 7 -23.79 -30.85 -57.42
C LEU A 7 -23.97 -30.42 -55.96
N THR A 8 -24.08 -31.43 -55.10
CA THR A 8 -24.02 -31.38 -53.63
C THR A 8 -22.77 -30.64 -53.13
N LYS A 9 -22.94 -29.69 -52.20
CA LYS A 9 -21.90 -29.24 -51.27
C LYS A 9 -22.49 -29.17 -49.87
N VAL A 10 -22.34 -30.25 -49.10
CA VAL A 10 -22.52 -30.22 -47.65
C VAL A 10 -21.23 -29.64 -47.07
N ALA A 11 -21.29 -28.39 -46.63
CA ALA A 11 -20.20 -27.77 -45.88
C ALA A 11 -20.27 -28.30 -44.43
N ALA A 12 -19.33 -29.18 -44.07
CA ALA A 12 -19.12 -29.56 -42.68
C ALA A 12 -18.42 -28.39 -41.96
N SER A 13 -19.17 -27.63 -41.15
CA SER A 13 -18.59 -26.66 -40.24
C SER A 13 -17.88 -27.40 -39.11
N PHE A 14 -16.56 -27.50 -39.19
CA PHE A 14 -15.70 -27.86 -38.06
C PHE A 14 -15.61 -26.64 -37.13
N ALA A 15 -16.35 -26.65 -36.02
CA ALA A 15 -16.13 -25.70 -34.93
C ALA A 15 -14.81 -26.09 -34.25
N LEU A 16 -13.76 -25.30 -34.48
CA LEU A 16 -12.49 -25.43 -33.77
C LEU A 16 -12.73 -24.95 -32.33
N LEU A 17 -12.90 -25.88 -31.38
CA LEU A 17 -12.81 -25.55 -29.97
C LEU A 17 -11.33 -25.24 -29.66
N SER A 18 -10.98 -23.95 -29.72
CA SER A 18 -9.73 -23.46 -29.14
C SER A 18 -9.85 -23.55 -27.63
N SER A 19 -9.34 -24.63 -27.06
CA SER A 19 -9.11 -24.75 -25.62
C SER A 19 -8.11 -23.68 -25.19
N PHE A 20 -8.62 -22.56 -24.66
CA PHE A 20 -7.82 -21.60 -23.91
C PHE A 20 -7.38 -22.29 -22.62
N SER A 21 -6.13 -22.73 -22.58
CA SER A 21 -5.47 -23.08 -21.32
C SER A 21 -5.24 -21.79 -20.54
N LEU A 22 -6.07 -21.56 -19.51
CA LEU A 22 -5.80 -20.50 -18.54
C LEU A 22 -4.45 -20.80 -17.88
N PRO A 23 -3.55 -19.81 -17.75
CA PRO A 23 -2.34 -20.01 -16.96
C PRO A 23 -2.76 -20.42 -15.55
N MET A 24 -2.28 -21.58 -15.09
CA MET A 24 -2.46 -21.98 -13.71
C MET A 24 -1.59 -21.04 -12.87
N ALA A 25 -2.21 -20.32 -11.92
CA ALA A 25 -1.47 -19.54 -10.94
C ALA A 25 -0.52 -20.48 -10.19
N SER A 26 0.79 -20.20 -10.26
CA SER A 26 1.82 -20.93 -9.56
C SER A 26 2.29 -20.14 -8.36
N ALA A 27 2.69 -20.84 -7.29
CA ALA A 27 3.43 -20.27 -6.18
C ALA A 27 4.63 -19.45 -6.68
N ALA A 28 4.71 -18.20 -6.21
CA ALA A 28 5.89 -17.37 -6.38
C ALA A 28 6.59 -17.26 -5.03
N GLU A 29 7.89 -17.51 -5.03
CA GLU A 29 8.76 -17.25 -3.89
C GLU A 29 9.38 -15.88 -4.10
N LEU A 30 9.06 -14.95 -3.20
CA LEU A 30 9.53 -13.56 -3.28
C LEU A 30 10.52 -13.29 -2.17
N ASP A 31 11.64 -12.64 -2.51
CA ASP A 31 12.47 -11.93 -1.53
C ASP A 31 12.17 -10.43 -1.66
N ILE A 32 11.78 -9.81 -0.55
CA ILE A 32 11.32 -8.42 -0.50
C ILE A 32 12.23 -7.62 0.42
N SER A 33 12.66 -6.45 -0.05
CA SER A 33 13.40 -5.45 0.71
C SER A 33 12.67 -4.11 0.62
N ILE A 34 12.42 -3.48 1.77
CA ILE A 34 11.68 -2.22 1.91
C ILE A 34 12.60 -1.22 2.58
N VAL A 35 12.97 -0.18 1.84
CA VAL A 35 13.72 0.95 2.35
C VAL A 35 12.75 2.05 2.74
N ASN A 36 12.82 2.52 3.98
CA ASN A 36 12.21 3.81 4.36
C ASN A 36 13.09 4.91 3.76
N ALA A 37 12.62 5.55 2.70
CA ALA A 37 13.38 6.55 1.94
C ALA A 37 13.22 7.98 2.50
N THR A 38 12.56 8.13 3.64
CA THR A 38 12.33 9.44 4.27
C THR A 38 13.51 9.85 5.17
N ASN A 39 13.55 11.14 5.52
CA ASN A 39 14.57 11.71 6.41
C ASN A 39 14.16 11.68 7.89
N GLY A 40 12.88 11.90 8.18
CA GLY A 40 12.36 12.02 9.55
C GLY A 40 10.97 11.44 9.74
N LEU A 41 10.54 10.54 8.84
CA LEU A 41 9.36 9.72 9.08
C LEU A 41 9.75 8.29 9.39
N TYR A 42 8.95 7.67 10.24
CA TYR A 42 9.08 6.29 10.68
C TYR A 42 7.92 5.50 10.11
N PHE A 43 8.14 4.23 9.77
CA PHE A 43 7.00 3.35 9.47
C PHE A 43 6.66 2.57 10.73
N THR A 44 5.37 2.52 11.07
CA THR A 44 4.85 1.57 12.06
C THR A 44 5.03 0.13 11.55
N PRO A 45 4.61 -0.92 12.29
CA PRO A 45 4.69 -2.29 11.79
C PRO A 45 4.17 -2.40 10.35
N VAL A 46 5.04 -2.88 9.46
CA VAL A 46 4.71 -3.04 8.04
C VAL A 46 3.93 -4.33 7.84
N LEU A 47 2.79 -4.26 7.16
CA LEU A 47 2.08 -5.43 6.66
C LEU A 47 2.45 -5.67 5.20
N ILE A 48 2.78 -6.91 4.86
CA ILE A 48 2.91 -7.39 3.47
C ILE A 48 1.89 -8.51 3.29
N ALA A 49 1.12 -8.45 2.21
CA ALA A 49 0.03 -9.37 1.93
C ALA A 49 0.06 -9.86 0.49
N ALA A 50 0.02 -11.18 0.29
CA ALA A 50 -0.28 -11.80 -0.99
C ALA A 50 -1.74 -12.28 -1.01
N HIS A 51 -2.50 -11.89 -2.03
CA HIS A 51 -3.94 -12.14 -2.10
C HIS A 51 -4.47 -12.29 -3.54
N ASP A 52 -5.76 -12.59 -3.66
CA ASP A 52 -6.50 -12.69 -4.91
C ASP A 52 -6.82 -11.30 -5.51
N SER A 53 -7.57 -11.27 -6.63
CA SER A 53 -7.94 -10.02 -7.31
C SER A 53 -8.99 -9.20 -6.58
N ASP A 54 -9.75 -9.83 -5.67
CA ASP A 54 -10.96 -9.25 -5.09
C ASP A 54 -10.65 -8.62 -3.72
N THR A 55 -9.59 -9.08 -3.08
CA THR A 55 -9.07 -8.56 -1.81
C THR A 55 -8.12 -7.38 -2.05
N TYR A 56 -8.10 -6.41 -1.15
CA TYR A 56 -7.17 -5.28 -1.16
C TYR A 56 -7.04 -4.69 0.25
N LEU A 57 -5.92 -4.03 0.54
CA LEU A 57 -5.71 -3.32 1.81
C LEU A 57 -6.28 -1.90 1.80
N PHE A 58 -6.24 -1.25 0.62
CA PHE A 58 -6.78 0.09 0.38
C PHE A 58 -7.01 0.28 -1.13
N ARG A 59 -7.81 1.29 -1.51
CA ARG A 59 -7.98 1.74 -2.90
C ARG A 59 -8.04 3.26 -2.95
N THR A 60 -7.28 3.88 -3.85
CA THR A 60 -7.37 5.32 -4.07
C THR A 60 -8.77 5.71 -4.57
N GLY A 61 -9.36 6.75 -3.98
CA GLY A 61 -10.69 7.24 -4.29
C GLY A 61 -11.83 6.48 -3.60
N GLU A 62 -11.53 5.47 -2.78
CA GLU A 62 -12.49 4.82 -1.89
C GLU A 62 -12.34 5.32 -0.46
N SER A 63 -13.42 5.30 0.32
CA SER A 63 -13.34 5.56 1.76
C SER A 63 -12.52 4.47 2.46
N ALA A 64 -11.75 4.86 3.47
CA ALA A 64 -11.00 3.90 4.27
C ALA A 64 -11.93 2.91 5.00
N SER A 65 -11.51 1.64 5.07
CA SER A 65 -12.15 0.68 5.98
C SER A 65 -11.76 0.96 7.44
N ASP A 66 -12.50 0.40 8.39
CA ASP A 66 -12.17 0.53 9.82
C ASP A 66 -10.76 -0.03 10.12
N GLU A 67 -10.35 -1.08 9.41
CA GLU A 67 -9.03 -1.70 9.53
C GLU A 67 -7.92 -0.83 8.92
N LEU A 68 -8.18 -0.20 7.77
CA LEU A 68 -7.24 0.76 7.19
C LEU A 68 -7.07 1.97 8.11
N LYS A 69 -8.18 2.48 8.67
CA LYS A 69 -8.17 3.57 9.65
C LYS A 69 -7.33 3.22 10.88
N ALA A 70 -7.57 2.06 11.49
CA ALA A 70 -6.79 1.60 12.66
C ALA A 70 -5.28 1.48 12.36
N MET A 71 -4.94 1.04 11.14
CA MET A 71 -3.55 1.00 10.69
C MET A 71 -2.99 2.39 10.48
N ALA A 72 -3.71 3.26 9.77
CA ALA A 72 -3.24 4.59 9.36
C ALA A 72 -3.13 5.59 10.52
N GLU A 73 -3.96 5.48 11.56
CA GLU A 73 -3.98 6.40 12.71
C GLU A 73 -3.20 5.90 13.93
N GLY A 74 -3.01 4.58 14.04
CA GLY A 74 -2.44 3.96 15.24
C GLY A 74 -1.33 2.94 14.97
N GLY A 75 -1.10 2.57 13.71
CA GLY A 75 -0.16 1.52 13.33
C GLY A 75 -0.64 0.10 13.63
N ASP A 76 -1.93 -0.12 13.91
CA ASP A 76 -2.49 -1.46 14.18
C ASP A 76 -2.82 -2.18 12.86
N ILE A 77 -1.98 -3.16 12.50
CA ILE A 77 -2.14 -3.96 11.28
C ILE A 77 -3.04 -5.19 11.45
N SER A 78 -3.53 -5.49 12.65
CA SER A 78 -4.20 -6.75 12.97
C SER A 78 -5.50 -6.97 12.18
N GLY A 79 -6.27 -5.90 11.97
CA GLY A 79 -7.49 -5.92 11.17
C GLY A 79 -7.22 -6.25 9.70
N LEU A 80 -6.28 -5.52 9.09
CA LEU A 80 -5.89 -5.71 7.69
C LEU A 80 -5.31 -7.12 7.45
N SER A 81 -4.44 -7.57 8.36
CA SER A 81 -3.90 -8.94 8.33
C SER A 81 -5.01 -9.99 8.39
N SER A 82 -6.00 -9.80 9.27
CA SER A 82 -7.13 -10.71 9.43
C SER A 82 -8.00 -10.77 8.17
N ILE A 83 -8.26 -9.65 7.49
CA ILE A 83 -9.03 -9.63 6.23
C ILE A 83 -8.36 -10.55 5.19
N VAL A 84 -7.05 -10.42 5.01
CA VAL A 84 -6.28 -11.21 4.04
C VAL A 84 -6.25 -12.69 4.46
N ALA A 85 -5.95 -12.98 5.73
CA ALA A 85 -5.87 -14.36 6.22
C ALA A 85 -7.21 -15.11 6.13
N ASN A 86 -8.33 -14.43 6.38
CA ASN A 86 -9.68 -15.03 6.36
C ASN A 86 -10.12 -15.52 4.97
N VAL A 87 -9.61 -14.90 3.91
CA VAL A 87 -9.85 -15.34 2.52
C VAL A 87 -8.76 -16.30 2.01
N GLY A 88 -7.87 -16.74 2.89
CA GLY A 88 -6.78 -17.67 2.58
C GLY A 88 -5.55 -17.01 1.94
N GLY A 89 -5.46 -15.68 1.98
CA GLY A 89 -4.26 -14.91 1.64
C GLY A 89 -3.06 -15.23 2.55
N VAL A 90 -1.88 -14.83 2.12
CA VAL A 90 -0.64 -14.99 2.89
C VAL A 90 -0.17 -13.64 3.41
N VAL A 91 0.18 -13.56 4.69
CA VAL A 91 0.65 -12.33 5.33
C VAL A 91 2.05 -12.51 5.90
N VAL A 92 2.84 -11.44 5.81
CA VAL A 92 4.04 -11.26 6.62
C VAL A 92 3.85 -9.98 7.43
N GLU A 93 3.76 -10.14 8.74
CA GLU A 93 3.59 -9.04 9.68
C GLU A 93 4.94 -8.58 10.20
N ASN A 94 5.14 -7.27 10.20
CA ASN A 94 6.22 -6.59 10.89
C ASN A 94 7.63 -7.15 10.61
N PRO A 95 8.09 -7.20 9.35
CA PRO A 95 9.42 -7.71 9.01
C PRO A 95 10.57 -6.88 9.62
N ALA A 96 10.31 -5.64 10.05
CA ALA A 96 11.26 -4.82 10.79
C ALA A 96 11.38 -5.20 12.29
N GLY A 97 10.43 -5.98 12.83
CA GLY A 97 10.36 -6.29 14.25
C GLY A 97 9.98 -5.10 15.13
N GLY A 98 9.34 -4.07 14.55
CA GLY A 98 8.94 -2.84 15.24
C GLY A 98 8.81 -1.67 14.27
N ILE A 99 9.27 -0.51 14.72
CA ILE A 99 9.37 0.70 13.89
C ILE A 99 10.47 0.52 12.84
N LEU A 100 10.20 0.90 11.59
CA LEU A 100 11.23 1.03 10.56
C LEU A 100 11.71 2.49 10.48
N ASP A 101 12.92 2.71 10.99
CA ASP A 101 13.54 4.03 11.08
C ASP A 101 13.81 4.67 9.69
N PRO A 102 13.87 6.02 9.61
CA PRO A 102 14.31 6.72 8.40
C PRO A 102 15.64 6.17 7.87
N GLY A 103 15.71 5.91 6.57
CA GLY A 103 16.89 5.36 5.89
C GLY A 103 17.17 3.87 6.15
N SER A 104 16.43 3.22 7.04
CA SER A 104 16.60 1.80 7.36
C SER A 104 15.88 0.89 6.37
N THR A 105 16.26 -0.39 6.40
CA THR A 105 15.71 -1.43 5.51
C THR A 105 15.13 -2.58 6.33
N ALA A 106 13.91 -3.00 5.98
CA ALA A 106 13.34 -4.28 6.40
C ALA A 106 13.39 -5.27 5.23
N SER A 107 13.71 -6.54 5.52
CA SER A 107 13.77 -7.59 4.50
C SER A 107 13.03 -8.83 4.96
N THR A 108 12.36 -9.51 4.04
CA THR A 108 11.68 -10.78 4.31
C THR A 108 11.56 -11.63 3.04
N SER A 109 11.12 -12.88 3.20
CA SER A 109 10.70 -13.74 2.11
C SER A 109 9.24 -14.15 2.31
N ILE A 110 8.51 -14.34 1.21
CA ILE A 110 7.11 -14.79 1.22
C ILE A 110 6.86 -15.80 0.09
N ASP A 111 6.29 -16.95 0.45
CA ASP A 111 5.65 -17.87 -0.50
C ASP A 111 4.22 -17.38 -0.71
N THR A 112 3.91 -16.91 -1.91
CA THR A 112 2.59 -16.33 -2.19
C THR A 112 1.51 -17.38 -2.38
N GLY A 113 1.85 -18.67 -2.44
CA GLY A 113 0.91 -19.70 -2.85
C GLY A 113 0.26 -19.35 -4.20
N THR A 114 -1.02 -19.62 -4.38
CA THR A 114 -1.69 -19.31 -5.65
C THR A 114 -2.05 -17.83 -5.84
N HIS A 115 -1.66 -16.95 -4.92
CA HIS A 115 -2.02 -15.53 -4.95
C HIS A 115 -1.12 -14.75 -5.88
N GLN A 116 -1.74 -13.89 -6.70
CA GLN A 116 -1.09 -13.18 -7.80
C GLN A 116 -0.90 -11.69 -7.55
N TYR A 117 -1.42 -11.16 -6.44
CA TYR A 117 -1.34 -9.75 -6.09
C TYR A 117 -0.59 -9.58 -4.78
N LEU A 118 0.27 -8.57 -4.71
CA LEU A 118 1.02 -8.18 -3.53
C LEU A 118 0.59 -6.78 -3.10
N SER A 119 0.22 -6.63 -1.84
CA SER A 119 -0.04 -5.34 -1.20
C SER A 119 0.89 -5.13 -0.01
N LEU A 120 1.15 -3.86 0.31
CA LEU A 120 1.93 -3.43 1.46
C LEU A 120 1.25 -2.21 2.08
N SER A 121 1.26 -2.11 3.41
CA SER A 121 0.84 -0.90 4.10
C SER A 121 1.56 -0.71 5.45
N ALA A 122 1.84 0.55 5.80
CA ALA A 122 2.28 0.94 7.14
C ALA A 122 1.97 2.42 7.39
N MET A 123 1.60 2.80 8.61
CA MET A 123 1.43 4.21 8.98
C MET A 123 2.77 4.93 8.93
N LEU A 124 2.74 6.16 8.44
CA LEU A 124 3.83 7.12 8.49
C LEU A 124 3.75 7.89 9.81
N LEU A 125 4.85 7.97 10.54
CA LEU A 125 4.94 8.74 11.78
C LEU A 125 5.99 9.84 11.68
N PRO A 126 5.71 11.08 12.11
CA PRO A 126 4.42 11.54 12.60
C PRO A 126 3.47 11.94 11.45
N THR A 127 2.26 11.39 11.44
CA THR A 127 1.10 11.87 10.64
C THR A 127 -0.18 11.56 11.42
N ASN A 128 -1.30 12.18 11.05
CA ASN A 128 -2.62 11.92 11.61
C ASN A 128 -3.14 10.56 11.14
N ASP A 129 -3.31 10.41 9.82
CA ASP A 129 -3.79 9.19 9.16
C ASP A 129 -3.03 8.89 7.84
N GLY A 130 -1.77 9.32 7.79
CA GLY A 130 -0.88 9.10 6.67
C GLY A 130 -0.24 7.71 6.68
N PHE A 131 -0.15 7.06 5.52
CA PHE A 131 0.43 5.73 5.40
C PHE A 131 1.18 5.52 4.08
N VAL A 132 2.22 4.69 4.07
CA VAL A 132 2.86 4.21 2.83
C VAL A 132 2.11 2.99 2.32
N GLY A 133 1.94 2.88 1.00
CA GLY A 133 1.15 1.78 0.43
C GLY A 133 1.62 1.27 -0.93
N LEU A 134 1.54 -0.06 -1.12
CA LEU A 134 1.49 -0.73 -2.42
C LEU A 134 0.11 -1.38 -2.54
N ASP A 135 -0.67 -0.99 -3.53
CA ASP A 135 -2.01 -1.53 -3.74
C ASP A 135 -2.02 -2.55 -4.88
N SER A 136 -2.26 -3.81 -4.53
CA SER A 136 -2.57 -4.91 -5.46
C SER A 136 -1.63 -4.99 -6.66
N TRP A 137 -0.33 -4.96 -6.40
CA TRP A 137 0.68 -5.09 -7.45
C TRP A 137 0.66 -6.51 -7.99
N MET A 138 0.36 -6.65 -9.28
CA MET A 138 0.35 -7.96 -9.94
C MET A 138 1.77 -8.51 -10.02
N ILE A 139 1.98 -9.65 -9.38
CA ILE A 139 3.28 -10.32 -9.29
C ILE A 139 3.69 -10.78 -10.70
N PRO A 140 4.86 -10.36 -11.21
CA PRO A 140 5.35 -10.79 -12.51
C PRO A 140 5.57 -12.30 -12.56
N SER A 141 5.13 -12.94 -13.64
CA SER A 141 5.40 -14.36 -13.89
C SER A 141 6.85 -14.65 -14.30
N THR A 142 7.60 -13.60 -14.64
CA THR A 142 8.99 -13.71 -15.07
C THR A 142 9.89 -13.56 -13.84
N ALA A 143 10.75 -14.55 -13.61
CA ALA A 143 11.76 -14.46 -12.57
C ALA A 143 12.69 -13.26 -12.81
N GLY A 144 13.05 -12.55 -11.75
CA GLY A 144 13.87 -11.33 -11.82
C GLY A 144 13.66 -10.39 -10.66
N THR A 145 14.41 -9.29 -10.68
CA THR A 145 14.35 -8.24 -9.66
C THR A 145 13.58 -7.03 -10.19
N TYR A 146 12.62 -6.58 -9.40
CA TYR A 146 11.72 -5.47 -9.70
C TYR A 146 11.86 -4.41 -8.60
N THR A 147 12.03 -3.15 -9.00
CA THR A 147 12.10 -2.02 -8.06
C THR A 147 10.90 -1.11 -8.25
N ILE A 148 10.22 -0.80 -7.15
CA ILE A 148 9.02 0.01 -7.10
C ILE A 148 9.24 1.13 -6.07
N THR A 149 8.88 2.35 -6.40
CA THR A 149 8.81 3.45 -5.43
C THR A 149 7.39 3.58 -4.93
N LEU A 150 7.20 3.65 -3.61
CA LEU A 150 5.88 3.83 -3.00
C LEU A 150 5.66 5.27 -2.56
N ASN A 151 4.43 5.72 -2.72
CA ASN A 151 3.98 7.00 -2.21
C ASN A 151 3.37 6.84 -0.80
N GLY A 152 3.33 7.94 -0.07
CA GLY A 152 2.46 8.13 1.07
C GLY A 152 1.06 8.56 0.61
N TYR A 153 0.08 8.02 1.28
CA TYR A 153 -1.34 8.22 1.13
C TYR A 153 -1.92 8.77 2.43
N ASP A 154 -3.03 9.45 2.29
CA ASP A 154 -3.89 9.96 3.34
C ASP A 154 -5.14 9.08 3.34
N ALA A 155 -5.58 8.61 4.50
CA ALA A 155 -6.72 7.70 4.62
C ALA A 155 -8.07 8.42 4.41
N GLY A 156 -8.11 9.74 4.51
CA GLY A 156 -9.31 10.56 4.40
C GLY A 156 -10.23 10.40 5.61
N THR A 157 -9.66 10.17 6.79
CA THR A 157 -10.42 9.90 8.03
C THR A 157 -10.35 11.05 9.03
N GLU A 158 -9.26 11.82 9.00
CA GLU A 158 -9.04 12.99 9.85
C GLU A 158 -8.42 14.14 9.06
N ALA A 159 -8.50 15.37 9.58
CA ALA A 159 -7.84 16.51 8.95
C ALA A 159 -6.34 16.47 9.25
N ASN A 160 -5.50 16.82 8.28
CA ASN A 160 -4.04 16.96 8.44
C ASN A 160 -3.70 18.24 9.24
N ASP A 161 -4.10 18.26 10.51
CA ASP A 161 -3.89 19.42 11.37
C ASP A 161 -2.42 19.58 11.77
N GLU A 162 -1.63 18.51 11.72
CA GLU A 162 -0.24 18.43 12.19
C GLU A 162 -0.09 18.83 13.67
N LEU A 163 -1.13 18.59 14.47
CA LEU A 163 -1.12 18.83 15.91
C LEU A 163 -0.75 17.56 16.67
N LYS A 164 0.10 17.71 17.69
CA LYS A 164 0.56 16.58 18.51
C LYS A 164 -0.60 15.77 19.11
N GLY A 165 -1.70 16.43 19.43
CA GLY A 165 -2.88 15.79 20.04
C GLY A 165 -3.63 14.83 19.11
N SER A 166 -3.40 14.93 17.82
CA SER A 166 -4.10 14.20 16.76
C SER A 166 -3.21 13.15 16.08
N MET A 167 -2.01 12.89 16.63
CA MET A 167 -1.04 11.93 16.10
C MET A 167 -0.49 11.04 17.23
N PRO A 168 -0.07 9.80 16.94
CA PRO A 168 0.72 9.03 17.89
C PRO A 168 2.02 9.77 18.25
N ALA A 169 2.26 9.94 19.55
CA ALA A 169 3.40 10.68 20.08
C ALA A 169 4.38 9.76 20.84
N PRO A 170 5.10 8.87 20.14
CA PRO A 170 6.07 8.00 20.78
C PRO A 170 7.26 8.82 21.34
N PRO A 171 7.97 8.33 22.37
CA PRO A 171 8.99 9.09 23.08
C PRO A 171 10.23 9.45 22.25
N PHE A 172 10.41 8.85 21.07
CA PHE A 172 11.52 9.14 20.16
C PHE A 172 11.22 10.25 19.15
N ILE A 173 9.96 10.72 19.03
CA ILE A 173 9.59 11.87 18.19
C ILE A 173 9.41 13.09 19.10
N THR A 174 10.07 14.19 18.75
CA THR A 174 9.91 15.47 19.44
C THR A 174 8.91 16.33 18.68
N PHE A 175 7.86 16.76 19.37
CA PHE A 175 6.86 17.68 18.85
C PHE A 175 7.03 19.05 19.51
N GLY A 176 6.66 20.09 18.77
CA GLY A 176 6.35 21.40 19.30
C GLY A 176 5.06 21.40 20.12
N SER A 177 4.54 22.60 20.36
CA SER A 177 3.27 22.79 21.04
C SER A 177 2.66 24.13 20.65
N GLY A 178 1.32 24.21 20.68
CA GLY A 178 0.61 25.47 20.48
C GLY A 178 0.35 25.80 19.01
N GLY A 179 0.56 24.85 18.09
CA GLY A 179 0.16 24.96 16.70
C GLY A 179 -1.34 25.24 16.56
N THR A 180 -1.71 26.03 15.56
CA THR A 180 -3.13 26.35 15.26
C THR A 180 -3.82 25.34 14.35
N GLY A 181 -3.06 24.46 13.71
CA GLY A 181 -3.53 23.47 12.74
C GLY A 181 -3.28 23.92 11.31
N VAL A 182 -2.68 23.06 10.49
CA VAL A 182 -2.44 23.28 9.05
C VAL A 182 -3.75 23.13 8.27
N GLU A 183 -4.39 21.97 8.39
CA GLU A 183 -5.75 21.71 7.89
C GLU A 183 -6.64 21.32 9.07
N THR A 184 -7.65 22.15 9.39
CA THR A 184 -8.53 21.93 10.56
C THR A 184 -9.90 21.37 10.18
N THR A 185 -10.10 21.03 8.90
CA THR A 185 -11.36 20.48 8.39
C THR A 185 -11.01 19.47 7.33
N LEU A 186 -11.52 18.24 7.46
CA LEU A 186 -11.38 17.21 6.45
C LEU A 186 -12.08 17.66 5.15
N THR A 187 -11.31 17.82 4.08
CA THR A 187 -11.83 18.23 2.78
C THR A 187 -11.96 17.10 1.75
N ASN A 188 -11.29 15.97 1.98
CA ASN A 188 -11.37 14.78 1.15
C ASN A 188 -11.45 13.53 2.02
N ASP A 189 -12.60 12.87 2.01
CA ASP A 189 -12.94 11.71 2.85
C ASP A 189 -12.67 10.36 2.18
N THR A 190 -11.78 10.35 1.19
CA THR A 190 -11.36 9.15 0.46
C THR A 190 -9.85 9.01 0.47
N VAL A 191 -9.35 7.78 0.33
CA VAL A 191 -7.92 7.51 0.25
C VAL A 191 -7.33 8.24 -0.95
N HIS A 192 -6.29 9.04 -0.73
CA HIS A 192 -5.65 9.81 -1.79
C HIS A 192 -4.15 10.02 -1.51
N ILE A 193 -3.41 10.57 -2.47
CA ILE A 193 -1.99 10.88 -2.24
C ILE A 193 -1.90 11.98 -1.19
N HIS A 194 -1.22 11.69 -0.09
CA HIS A 194 -1.02 12.66 0.97
C HIS A 194 -0.14 13.80 0.45
N PRO A 195 -0.45 15.07 0.81
CA PRO A 195 0.34 16.22 0.37
C PRO A 195 1.73 16.33 1.01
N GLY A 196 2.09 15.41 1.92
CA GLY A 196 3.21 15.56 2.83
C GLY A 196 2.93 16.50 4.00
N ASN A 197 3.63 16.31 5.12
CA ASN A 197 3.61 17.29 6.21
C ASN A 197 4.31 18.57 5.75
N LEU A 198 3.78 19.72 6.12
CA LEU A 198 4.42 21.02 5.95
C LEU A 198 5.39 21.33 7.09
N GLY A 199 4.93 21.16 8.33
CA GLY A 199 5.60 21.64 9.52
C GLY A 199 5.74 23.17 9.59
N ASP A 200 6.34 23.67 10.67
CA ASP A 200 6.88 25.02 10.75
C ASP A 200 8.18 25.10 11.57
N SER A 201 8.59 26.30 11.96
CA SER A 201 9.81 26.55 12.74
C SER A 201 9.55 27.17 14.12
N ASP A 202 8.30 27.22 14.58
CA ASP A 202 7.91 27.78 15.89
C ASP A 202 7.53 26.64 16.85
N ALA A 203 8.50 26.18 17.63
CA ALA A 203 8.29 25.09 18.59
C ALA A 203 7.23 25.37 19.68
N THR A 204 6.77 26.62 19.82
CA THR A 204 5.82 27.06 20.87
C THR A 204 4.58 27.75 20.31
N GLY A 205 4.32 27.63 19.01
CA GLY A 205 3.22 28.30 18.33
C GLY A 205 3.11 27.86 16.88
N GLY A 206 2.88 28.82 15.98
CA GLY A 206 2.82 28.56 14.55
C GLY A 206 1.55 27.83 14.10
N ILE A 207 1.62 27.23 12.91
CA ILE A 207 0.52 26.49 12.29
C ILE A 207 0.59 24.99 12.57
N SER A 208 1.76 24.46 12.97
CA SER A 208 2.02 23.03 13.10
C SER A 208 2.82 22.73 14.37
N ASP A 209 2.57 21.59 15.01
CA ASP A 209 3.44 21.09 16.08
C ASP A 209 4.64 20.27 15.51
N LEU A 210 4.74 20.15 14.18
CA LEU A 210 5.84 19.46 13.50
C LEU A 210 6.94 20.43 13.05
N ASP A 211 8.20 20.06 13.32
CA ASP A 211 9.35 20.78 12.76
C ASP A 211 9.49 20.54 11.25
N ALA A 212 9.37 21.60 10.45
CA ALA A 212 9.49 21.57 8.98
C ALA A 212 10.86 21.08 8.49
N SER A 213 11.92 21.20 9.28
CA SER A 213 13.26 20.70 8.93
C SER A 213 13.43 19.21 9.18
N ALA A 214 12.60 18.62 10.05
CA ALA A 214 12.67 17.22 10.42
C ALA A 214 11.58 16.37 9.74
N HIS A 215 10.33 16.84 9.82
CA HIS A 215 9.16 16.03 9.51
C HIS A 215 8.50 16.37 8.17
N ARG A 216 8.95 17.41 7.46
CA ARG A 216 8.49 17.68 6.09
C ARG A 216 8.98 16.59 5.15
N TRP A 217 8.09 16.12 4.28
CA TRP A 217 8.42 15.05 3.34
C TRP A 217 7.73 15.25 1.98
N LEU A 218 8.24 14.53 0.98
CA LEU A 218 7.69 14.47 -0.36
C LEU A 218 7.64 13.01 -0.80
N ASN A 219 6.77 12.73 -1.75
CA ASN A 219 6.75 11.44 -2.43
C ASN A 219 7.95 11.27 -3.38
N PRO A 220 8.46 10.05 -3.58
CA PRO A 220 8.08 8.80 -2.89
C PRO A 220 8.68 8.69 -1.47
N VAL A 221 8.06 7.86 -0.62
CA VAL A 221 8.49 7.64 0.78
C VAL A 221 9.19 6.30 1.00
N ALA A 222 9.03 5.33 0.08
CA ALA A 222 9.72 4.05 0.17
C ALA A 222 10.24 3.57 -1.18
N ILE A 223 11.30 2.75 -1.11
CA ILE A 223 11.80 1.98 -2.26
C ILE A 223 11.66 0.50 -1.90
N VAL A 224 10.92 -0.25 -2.70
CA VAL A 224 10.72 -1.68 -2.54
C VAL A 224 11.42 -2.42 -3.66
N THR A 225 12.25 -3.38 -3.29
CA THR A 225 12.88 -4.30 -4.23
C THR A 225 12.33 -5.70 -4.00
N ILE A 226 11.78 -6.30 -5.06
CA ILE A 226 11.13 -7.61 -5.05
C ILE A 226 11.89 -8.50 -6.02
N THR A 227 12.41 -9.62 -5.55
CA THR A 227 13.00 -10.66 -6.41
C THR A 227 12.05 -11.84 -6.50
N VAL A 228 11.52 -12.08 -7.70
CA VAL A 228 10.72 -13.25 -8.04
C VAL A 228 11.66 -14.38 -8.46
N LYS A 229 11.58 -15.53 -7.80
CA LYS A 229 12.46 -16.70 -8.07
C LYS A 229 11.96 -17.57 -9.22
#